data_AF-A0A6L8KMQ9-F1
#
_entry.id   AF-A0A6L8KMQ9-F1
#
_cell.length_a   1.000
_cell.length_b   1.000
_cell.length_c   1.000
_cell.angle_alpha   90.00
_cell.angle_beta   90.00
_cell.angle_gamma   90.00
#
_symmetry.space_group_name_H-M   'P 1'
#
loop_
_entity.id
_entity.type
_entity.pdbx_description
1 polymer ?
#
loop_
_entity_poly.entity_id
_entity_poly.type
_entity_poly.pdbx_seq_one_letter_code
_entity_poly.pdbx_strand_id
1 'polypeptide(L)'
;MLLACLSLAACTLNSPMPAEPAPLPPPPPVVEVVTPPPPPPDEVGPLLSYHQSLRRMSQGELVKELSGLGLQQRSPRVALQMGMALMLTRGSGDLARAQALLDSVATSADVEAAPFRALAQLLSANCAEMRRLYDHTDRLNAQQKESQRRIDQLNDMLEGLKAIERTLPARPASGSQVTK
;
A
#
# COMPACT_ATOMS: atom_id res chain seq x y z
N MET A 1 -4.24 100.75 -72.34
CA MET A 1 -3.34 101.78 -71.76
C MET A 1 -2.99 101.31 -70.36
N LEU A 2 -1.96 100.49 -70.20
CA LEU A 2 -0.54 100.83 -69.95
C LEU A 2 -0.25 101.00 -68.43
N LEU A 3 0.84 100.36 -67.96
CA LEU A 3 1.55 100.47 -66.66
C LEU A 3 0.92 99.76 -65.45
N ALA A 4 1.63 99.13 -64.51
CA ALA A 4 3.02 98.68 -64.29
C ALA A 4 2.94 97.86 -62.96
N CYS A 5 3.40 96.61 -62.84
CA CYS A 5 4.77 96.15 -62.59
C CYS A 5 5.49 96.76 -61.36
N LEU A 6 6.02 95.84 -60.53
CA LEU A 6 7.02 95.97 -59.44
C LEU A 6 6.51 96.44 -58.06
N SER A 7 6.95 95.95 -56.89
CA SER A 7 7.60 94.72 -56.39
C SER A 7 8.08 95.02 -54.95
N LEU A 8 8.31 93.96 -54.16
CA LEU A 8 9.03 93.88 -52.86
C LEU A 8 8.27 94.38 -51.62
N ALA A 9 7.90 93.54 -50.64
CA ALA A 9 8.65 92.61 -49.78
C ALA A 9 8.77 93.20 -48.36
N ALA A 10 8.04 92.61 -47.41
CA ALA A 10 8.33 92.71 -45.98
C ALA A 10 8.03 91.36 -45.33
N CYS A 11 9.01 90.88 -44.58
CA CYS A 11 9.19 89.56 -44.03
C CYS A 11 8.12 89.15 -43.00
N THR A 12 7.82 87.86 -42.91
CA THR A 12 7.98 87.12 -41.64
C THR A 12 8.09 85.63 -41.91
N LEU A 13 9.28 85.12 -41.62
CA LEU A 13 9.62 83.72 -41.50
C LEU A 13 9.27 83.29 -40.08
N ASN A 14 8.21 82.51 -39.88
CA ASN A 14 8.12 81.59 -38.74
C ASN A 14 6.99 80.57 -38.97
N SER A 15 7.30 79.46 -39.63
CA SER A 15 6.43 78.28 -39.60
C SER A 15 6.71 77.51 -38.30
N PRO A 16 5.70 77.27 -37.45
CA PRO A 16 5.83 76.35 -36.34
C PRO A 16 5.90 74.92 -36.90
N MET A 17 6.92 74.17 -36.51
CA MET A 17 7.01 72.73 -36.79
C MET A 17 5.87 72.00 -36.05
N PRO A 18 5.20 71.02 -36.68
CA PRO A 18 4.20 70.18 -36.02
C PRO A 18 4.82 69.37 -34.88
N ALA A 19 4.11 69.30 -33.76
CA ALA A 19 4.46 68.46 -32.61
C ALA A 19 4.46 66.98 -33.00
N GLU A 20 5.49 66.25 -32.54
CA GLU A 20 5.65 64.82 -32.73
C GLU A 20 4.56 64.03 -31.96
N PRO A 21 3.93 63.00 -32.55
CA PRO A 21 2.91 62.21 -31.86
C PRO A 21 3.54 61.42 -30.70
N ALA A 22 2.87 61.45 -29.53
CA ALA A 22 3.30 60.67 -28.38
C ALA A 22 3.35 59.15 -28.70
N PRO A 23 4.39 58.42 -28.24
CA PRO A 23 4.50 56.99 -28.50
C PRO A 23 3.38 56.21 -27.79
N LEU A 24 2.81 55.25 -28.53
CA LEU A 24 1.73 54.38 -28.05
C LEU A 24 2.22 53.49 -26.88
N PRO A 25 1.35 53.20 -25.88
CA PRO A 25 1.70 52.30 -24.79
C PRO A 25 1.97 50.89 -25.32
N PRO A 26 2.95 50.14 -24.75
CA PRO A 26 3.24 48.79 -25.18
C PRO A 26 2.06 47.86 -24.91
N PRO A 27 1.77 46.89 -25.80
CA PRO A 27 0.71 45.92 -25.58
C PRO A 27 0.99 45.05 -24.33
N PRO A 28 -0.04 44.61 -23.60
CA PRO A 28 0.14 43.75 -22.44
C PRO A 28 0.82 42.44 -22.87
N PRO A 29 1.71 41.87 -22.03
CA PRO A 29 2.38 40.61 -22.35
C PRO A 29 1.32 39.50 -22.46
N VAL A 30 1.27 38.85 -23.63
CA VAL A 30 0.45 37.66 -23.85
C VAL A 30 1.07 36.53 -23.04
N VAL A 31 0.45 36.17 -21.92
CA VAL A 31 0.82 34.97 -21.17
C VAL A 31 0.30 33.77 -21.95
N GLU A 32 1.18 33.11 -22.68
CA GLU A 32 0.89 31.82 -23.30
C GLU A 32 0.61 30.81 -22.18
N VAL A 33 -0.66 30.47 -21.98
CA VAL A 33 -1.07 29.42 -21.05
C VAL A 33 -0.61 28.10 -21.66
N VAL A 34 0.61 27.69 -21.31
CA VAL A 34 1.12 26.35 -21.59
C VAL A 34 0.26 25.37 -20.81
N THR A 35 -0.71 24.74 -21.48
CA THR A 35 -1.47 23.64 -20.90
C THR A 35 -0.51 22.51 -20.54
N PRO A 36 -0.42 22.09 -19.27
CA PRO A 36 0.47 21.00 -18.88
C PRO A 36 0.07 19.71 -19.60
N PRO A 37 1.03 18.83 -19.94
CA PRO A 37 0.72 17.55 -20.55
C PRO A 37 -0.21 16.74 -19.63
N PRO A 38 -1.10 15.88 -20.20
CA PRO A 38 -1.97 15.04 -19.40
C PRO A 38 -1.13 14.13 -18.49
N PRO A 39 -1.59 13.86 -17.26
CA PRO A 39 -0.89 12.97 -16.35
C PRO A 39 -0.80 11.56 -16.96
N PRO A 40 0.26 10.80 -16.64
CA PRO A 40 0.37 9.42 -17.09
C PRO A 40 -0.82 8.58 -16.60
N PRO A 41 -1.23 7.54 -17.35
CA PRO A 41 -2.33 6.67 -16.96
C PRO A 41 -2.04 5.98 -15.62
N ASP A 42 -3.06 5.89 -14.78
CA ASP A 42 -2.97 5.19 -13.50
C ASP A 42 -3.05 3.67 -13.71
N GLU A 43 -1.90 3.02 -13.67
CA GLU A 43 -1.78 1.57 -13.78
C GLU A 43 -2.12 0.84 -12.47
N VAL A 44 -2.01 1.54 -11.33
CA VAL A 44 -2.07 0.96 -9.97
C VAL A 44 -3.50 0.97 -9.41
N GLY A 45 -4.28 2.03 -9.62
CA GLY A 45 -5.66 2.14 -9.14
C GLY A 45 -6.57 0.96 -9.51
N PRO A 46 -6.53 0.44 -10.76
CA PRO A 46 -7.26 -0.76 -11.15
C PRO A 46 -6.85 -2.01 -10.35
N LEU A 47 -5.58 -2.15 -9.99
CA LEU A 47 -5.08 -3.29 -9.18
C LEU A 47 -5.58 -3.23 -7.75
N LEU A 48 -5.64 -2.03 -7.16
CA LEU A 48 -6.20 -1.84 -5.81
C LEU A 48 -7.70 -2.16 -5.78
N SER A 49 -8.44 -1.75 -6.81
CA SER A 49 -9.86 -2.07 -6.98
C SER A 49 -10.09 -3.57 -7.19
N TYR A 50 -9.22 -4.20 -7.97
CA TYR A 50 -9.20 -5.65 -8.17
C TYR A 50 -8.95 -6.40 -6.84
N HIS A 51 -7.95 -6.00 -6.05
CA HIS A 51 -7.68 -6.62 -4.75
C HIS A 51 -8.85 -6.50 -3.76
N GLN A 52 -9.53 -5.34 -3.74
CA GLN A 52 -10.75 -5.18 -2.94
C GLN A 52 -11.87 -6.13 -3.37
N SER A 53 -11.96 -6.43 -4.67
CA SER A 53 -12.93 -7.40 -5.20
C SER A 53 -12.57 -8.83 -4.82
N LEU A 54 -11.28 -9.20 -4.90
CA LEU A 54 -10.79 -10.50 -4.44
C LEU A 54 -11.15 -10.79 -2.99
N ARG A 55 -11.10 -9.79 -2.09
CA ARG A 55 -11.44 -9.98 -0.67
C ARG A 55 -12.90 -10.37 -0.42
N ARG A 56 -13.80 -10.16 -1.40
CA ARG A 56 -15.21 -10.56 -1.33
C ARG A 56 -15.47 -11.95 -1.91
N MET A 57 -14.46 -12.57 -2.53
CA MET A 57 -14.58 -13.89 -3.13
C MET A 57 -14.46 -15.01 -2.10
N SER A 58 -15.19 -16.09 -2.33
CA SER A 58 -14.99 -17.37 -1.65
C SER A 58 -13.67 -18.03 -2.07
N GLN A 59 -13.22 -19.04 -1.31
CA GLN A 59 -12.02 -19.79 -1.66
C GLN A 59 -12.13 -20.49 -3.03
N GLY A 60 -13.32 -21.00 -3.39
CA GLY A 60 -13.54 -21.61 -4.70
C GLY A 60 -13.44 -20.61 -5.85
N GLU A 61 -13.92 -19.38 -5.65
CA GLU A 61 -13.79 -18.30 -6.63
C GLU A 61 -12.35 -17.82 -6.78
N LEU A 62 -11.60 -17.70 -5.68
CA LEU A 62 -10.17 -17.37 -5.72
C LEU A 62 -9.35 -18.40 -6.51
N VAL A 63 -9.65 -19.69 -6.34
CA VAL A 63 -8.98 -20.77 -7.10
C VAL A 63 -9.35 -20.71 -8.59
N LYS A 64 -10.61 -20.39 -8.92
CA LYS A 64 -11.04 -20.18 -10.30
C LYS A 64 -10.35 -18.97 -10.93
N GLU A 65 -10.26 -17.87 -10.20
CA GLU A 65 -9.55 -16.66 -10.63
C GLU A 65 -8.07 -16.95 -10.93
N LEU A 66 -7.39 -17.64 -10.01
CA LEU A 66 -6.00 -18.08 -10.20
C LEU A 66 -5.84 -18.98 -11.44
N SER A 67 -6.80 -19.87 -11.68
CA SER A 67 -6.80 -20.73 -12.87
C SER A 67 -6.97 -19.89 -14.14
N GLY A 68 -7.87 -18.90 -14.13
CA GLY A 68 -8.08 -17.97 -15.25
C GLY A 68 -6.85 -17.12 -15.53
N LEU A 69 -6.22 -16.55 -14.51
CA LEU A 69 -4.98 -15.79 -14.63
C LEU A 69 -3.83 -16.63 -15.17
N GLY A 70 -3.76 -17.92 -14.80
CA GLY A 70 -2.75 -18.85 -15.31
C GLY A 70 -2.83 -19.12 -16.82
N LEU A 71 -3.98 -18.85 -17.46
CA LEU A 71 -4.17 -18.96 -18.90
C LEU A 71 -3.83 -17.66 -19.65
N GLN A 72 -3.67 -16.55 -18.94
CA GLN A 72 -3.36 -15.25 -19.56
C GLN A 72 -1.88 -15.16 -19.95
N GLN A 73 -1.58 -14.27 -20.89
CA GLN A 73 -0.19 -14.00 -21.26
C GLN A 73 0.59 -13.42 -20.08
N ARG A 74 1.78 -13.97 -19.85
CA ARG A 74 2.63 -13.54 -18.74
C ARG A 74 2.99 -12.07 -18.90
N SER A 75 2.70 -11.30 -17.86
CA SER A 75 3.02 -9.88 -17.76
C SER A 75 3.20 -9.49 -16.28
N PRO A 76 3.88 -8.37 -15.98
CA PRO A 76 4.00 -7.87 -14.62
C PRO A 76 2.64 -7.64 -13.93
N ARG A 77 1.64 -7.18 -14.70
CA ARG A 77 0.26 -7.00 -14.24
C ARG A 77 -0.39 -8.33 -13.82
N VAL A 78 -0.29 -9.36 -14.67
CA VAL A 78 -0.84 -10.69 -14.35
C VAL A 78 -0.12 -11.32 -13.15
N ALA A 79 1.21 -11.18 -13.07
CA ALA A 79 1.98 -11.66 -11.91
C ALA A 79 1.53 -10.99 -10.59
N LEU A 80 1.26 -9.69 -10.62
CA LEU A 80 0.67 -8.96 -9.50
C LEU A 80 -0.73 -9.46 -9.13
N GLN A 81 -1.61 -9.67 -10.12
CA GLN A 81 -2.96 -10.20 -9.89
C GLN A 81 -2.93 -11.60 -9.28
N MET A 82 -2.04 -12.47 -9.77
CA MET A 82 -1.82 -13.81 -9.22
C MET A 82 -1.29 -13.75 -7.78
N GLY A 83 -0.29 -12.89 -7.52
CA GLY A 83 0.25 -12.68 -6.17
C GLY A 83 -0.84 -12.21 -5.19
N MET A 84 -1.63 -11.21 -5.58
CA MET A 84 -2.74 -10.70 -4.77
C MET A 84 -3.82 -11.74 -4.48
N ALA A 85 -4.14 -12.62 -5.44
CA ALA A 85 -5.09 -13.70 -5.22
C ALA A 85 -4.52 -14.79 -4.29
N LEU A 86 -3.24 -15.17 -4.47
CA LEU A 86 -2.55 -16.15 -3.61
C LEU A 86 -2.39 -15.67 -2.15
N MET A 87 -2.29 -14.35 -1.90
CA MET A 87 -2.28 -13.81 -0.54
C MET A 87 -3.59 -14.05 0.22
N LEU A 88 -4.69 -14.31 -0.50
CA LEU A 88 -6.04 -14.48 0.08
C LEU A 88 -6.49 -15.96 0.11
N THR A 89 -5.73 -16.85 -0.52
CA THR A 89 -5.98 -18.29 -0.44
C THR A 89 -5.41 -18.88 0.84
N ARG A 90 -5.97 -20.02 1.27
CA ARG A 90 -5.57 -20.72 2.51
C ARG A 90 -4.67 -21.93 2.26
N GLY A 91 -4.08 -22.05 1.07
CA GLY A 91 -3.22 -23.18 0.71
C GLY A 91 -1.84 -23.07 1.35
N SER A 92 -1.28 -24.22 1.72
CA SER A 92 0.08 -24.32 2.23
C SER A 92 1.08 -23.87 1.16
N GLY A 93 1.89 -22.85 1.46
CA GLY A 93 2.91 -22.34 0.54
C GLY A 93 2.43 -21.29 -0.46
N ASP A 94 1.12 -20.98 -0.50
CA ASP A 94 0.57 -19.95 -1.39
C ASP A 94 1.22 -18.59 -1.16
N LEU A 95 1.40 -18.23 0.11
CA LEU A 95 2.04 -16.98 0.49
C LEU A 95 3.51 -16.89 0.05
N ALA A 96 4.24 -18.01 0.06
CA ALA A 96 5.61 -18.06 -0.46
C ALA A 96 5.65 -17.92 -1.98
N ARG A 97 4.68 -18.54 -2.69
CA ARG A 97 4.52 -18.38 -4.14
C ARG A 97 4.13 -16.94 -4.51
N ALA A 98 3.22 -16.33 -3.74
CA ALA A 98 2.83 -14.94 -3.90
C ALA A 98 4.04 -14.02 -3.78
N GLN A 99 4.82 -14.19 -2.70
CA GLN A 99 6.03 -13.41 -2.47
C GLN A 99 7.00 -13.52 -3.64
N ALA A 100 7.27 -14.73 -4.16
CA ALA A 100 8.17 -14.92 -5.29
C ALA A 100 7.70 -14.22 -6.56
N LEU A 101 6.40 -14.25 -6.87
CA LEU A 101 5.84 -13.52 -8.02
C LEU A 101 5.99 -12.01 -7.85
N LEU A 102 5.70 -11.49 -6.66
CA LEU A 102 5.79 -10.07 -6.35
C LEU A 102 7.25 -9.58 -6.36
N ASP A 103 8.18 -10.35 -5.81
CA ASP A 103 9.62 -10.07 -5.85
C ASP A 103 10.15 -10.01 -7.29
N SER A 104 9.66 -10.89 -8.18
CA SER A 104 10.06 -10.87 -9.59
C SER A 104 9.64 -9.58 -10.30
N VAL A 105 8.45 -9.03 -9.98
CA VAL A 105 7.99 -7.75 -10.54
C VAL A 105 8.75 -6.59 -9.90
N ALA A 106 8.97 -6.64 -8.58
CA ALA A 106 9.68 -5.63 -7.82
C ALA A 106 11.13 -5.41 -8.30
N THR A 107 11.79 -6.48 -8.76
CA THR A 107 13.19 -6.48 -9.18
C THR A 107 13.39 -6.45 -10.70
N SER A 108 12.31 -6.52 -11.48
CA SER A 108 12.39 -6.51 -12.95
C SER A 108 12.91 -5.17 -13.48
N ALA A 109 13.87 -5.24 -14.41
CA ALA A 109 14.39 -4.11 -15.15
C ALA A 109 13.52 -3.69 -16.35
N ASP A 110 12.46 -4.45 -16.66
CA ASP A 110 11.58 -4.17 -17.79
C ASP A 110 10.84 -2.85 -17.62
N VAL A 111 10.61 -2.16 -18.75
CA VAL A 111 9.86 -0.89 -18.79
C VAL A 111 8.40 -1.12 -18.37
N GLU A 112 7.80 -2.21 -18.82
CA GLU A 112 6.43 -2.63 -18.46
C GLU A 112 6.24 -2.89 -16.95
N ALA A 113 7.32 -3.22 -16.23
CA ALA A 113 7.27 -3.43 -14.79
C ALA A 113 7.43 -2.12 -13.99
N ALA A 114 7.96 -1.06 -14.61
CA ALA A 114 8.23 0.21 -13.96
C ALA A 114 7.08 0.79 -13.12
N PRO A 115 5.83 0.87 -13.62
CA PRO A 115 4.72 1.42 -12.83
C PRO A 115 4.34 0.54 -11.63
N PHE A 116 4.74 -0.72 -11.64
CA PHE A 116 4.32 -1.74 -10.68
C PHE A 116 5.34 -2.00 -9.56
N ARG A 117 6.61 -1.63 -9.74
CA ARG A 117 7.70 -2.04 -8.83
C ARG A 117 7.44 -1.65 -7.37
N ALA A 118 7.00 -0.41 -7.12
CA ALA A 118 6.75 0.07 -5.77
C ALA A 118 5.63 -0.70 -5.06
N LEU A 119 4.52 -0.97 -5.77
CA LEU A 119 3.43 -1.78 -5.23
C LEU A 119 3.89 -3.23 -4.98
N ALA A 120 4.64 -3.81 -5.92
CA ALA A 120 5.14 -5.17 -5.81
C ALA A 120 6.11 -5.34 -4.62
N GLN A 121 7.00 -4.35 -4.40
CA GLN A 121 7.89 -4.31 -3.23
C GLN A 121 7.10 -4.28 -1.92
N LEU A 122 6.08 -3.42 -1.83
CA LEU A 122 5.21 -3.33 -0.66
C LEU A 122 4.48 -4.66 -0.37
N LEU A 123 3.87 -5.25 -1.40
CA LEU A 123 3.13 -6.51 -1.25
C LEU A 123 4.06 -7.69 -0.92
N SER A 124 5.27 -7.72 -1.48
CA SER A 124 6.26 -8.75 -1.13
C SER A 124 6.69 -8.65 0.34
N ALA A 125 7.00 -7.45 0.83
CA ALA A 125 7.30 -7.23 2.24
C ALA A 125 6.14 -7.68 3.14
N ASN A 126 4.90 -7.36 2.74
CA ASN A 126 3.72 -7.81 3.46
C ASN A 126 3.56 -9.34 3.49
N CYS A 127 3.89 -10.04 2.39
CA CYS A 127 3.93 -11.51 2.39
C CYS A 127 4.95 -12.05 3.39
N ALA A 128 6.14 -11.45 3.44
CA ALA A 128 7.19 -11.87 4.39
C ALA A 128 6.75 -11.64 5.85
N GLU A 129 6.07 -10.53 6.14
CA GLU A 129 5.49 -10.24 7.45
C GLU A 129 4.40 -11.26 7.83
N MET A 130 3.46 -11.53 6.92
CA MET A 130 2.40 -12.53 7.15
C MET A 130 2.99 -13.91 7.47
N ARG A 131 4.06 -14.33 6.80
CA ARG A 131 4.75 -15.61 7.11
C ARG A 131 5.34 -15.61 8.52
N ARG A 132 6.04 -14.54 8.91
CA ARG A 132 6.59 -14.40 10.26
C ARG A 132 5.49 -14.43 11.33
N LEU A 133 4.34 -13.83 11.05
CA LEU A 133 3.18 -13.86 11.94
C LEU A 133 2.61 -15.27 12.07
N TYR A 134 2.45 -16.01 10.96
CA TYR A 134 2.02 -17.41 11.02
C TYR A 134 2.99 -18.28 11.82
N ASP A 135 4.29 -18.13 11.59
CA ASP A 135 5.32 -18.86 12.37
C ASP A 135 5.23 -18.53 13.87
N HIS A 136 4.92 -17.28 14.23
CA HIS A 136 4.75 -16.87 15.62
C HIS A 136 3.48 -17.47 16.23
N THR A 137 2.35 -17.44 15.51
CA THR A 137 1.10 -18.08 15.92
C THR A 137 1.29 -19.58 16.17
N ASP A 138 2.02 -20.27 15.29
CA ASP A 138 2.29 -21.70 15.45
C ASP A 138 3.13 -22.00 16.70
N ARG A 139 4.16 -21.18 16.98
CA ARG A 139 4.96 -21.29 18.20
C ARG A 139 4.13 -21.05 19.46
N LEU A 140 3.29 -20.01 19.47
CA LEU A 140 2.41 -19.71 20.60
C LEU A 140 1.39 -20.83 20.84
N ASN A 141 0.79 -21.38 19.78
CA ASN A 141 -0.11 -22.52 19.89
C ASN A 141 0.59 -23.77 20.46
N ALA A 142 1.84 -24.03 20.09
CA ALA A 142 2.63 -25.12 20.64
C ALA A 142 2.93 -24.90 22.15
N GLN A 143 3.34 -23.69 22.53
CA GLN A 143 3.56 -23.33 23.94
C GLN A 143 2.28 -23.45 24.77
N GLN A 144 1.13 -23.02 24.23
CA GLN A 144 -0.15 -23.12 24.92
C GLN A 144 -0.54 -24.57 25.21
N LYS A 145 -0.38 -25.47 24.22
CA LYS A 145 -0.66 -26.90 24.38
C LYS A 145 0.25 -27.53 25.43
N GLU A 146 1.53 -27.17 25.43
CA GLU A 146 2.48 -27.70 26.41
C GLU A 146 2.22 -27.17 27.82
N SER A 147 1.87 -25.89 27.95
CA SER A 147 1.43 -25.30 29.22
C SER A 147 0.18 -25.99 29.76
N GLN A 148 -0.81 -26.27 28.90
CA GLN A 148 -2.03 -26.98 29.29
C GLN A 148 -1.72 -28.40 29.80
N ARG A 149 -0.85 -29.15 29.11
CA ARG A 149 -0.41 -30.48 29.57
C ARG A 149 0.25 -30.42 30.95
N ARG A 150 1.08 -29.40 31.19
CA ARG A 150 1.71 -29.22 32.49
C ARG A 150 0.70 -28.89 33.58
N ILE A 151 -0.33 -28.09 33.28
CA ILE A 151 -1.44 -27.81 34.21
C ILE A 151 -2.19 -29.11 34.53
N ASP A 152 -2.50 -29.93 33.52
CA ASP A 152 -3.21 -31.19 33.72
C ASP A 152 -2.39 -32.16 34.61
N GLN A 153 -1.08 -32.27 34.37
CA GLN A 153 -0.17 -33.06 35.22
C GLN A 153 -0.13 -32.56 36.67
N LEU A 154 -0.08 -31.23 36.87
CA LEU A 154 -0.10 -30.66 38.22
C LEU A 154 -1.43 -30.90 38.92
N ASN A 155 -2.56 -30.86 38.19
CA ASN A 155 -3.87 -31.19 38.74
C ASN A 155 -3.95 -32.66 39.15
N ASP A 156 -3.44 -33.57 38.33
CA ASP A 156 -3.38 -35.01 38.67
C ASP A 156 -2.54 -35.25 39.93
N MET A 157 -1.41 -34.56 40.08
CA MET A 157 -0.58 -34.62 41.29
C MET A 157 -1.33 -34.08 42.52
N LEU A 158 -2.01 -32.93 42.39
CA LEU A 158 -2.79 -32.36 43.48
C LEU A 158 -3.93 -33.29 43.91
N GLU A 159 -4.62 -33.93 42.95
CA GLU A 159 -5.67 -34.88 43.25
C GLU A 159 -5.11 -36.15 43.92
N GLY A 160 -3.94 -36.63 43.48
CA GLY A 160 -3.21 -37.70 44.15
C GLY A 160 -2.85 -37.36 45.60
N LEU A 161 -2.37 -36.14 45.86
CA LEU A 161 -2.07 -35.68 47.22
C LEU A 161 -3.32 -35.58 48.11
N LYS A 162 -4.43 -35.05 47.58
CA LYS A 162 -5.72 -35.02 48.30
C LYS A 162 -6.24 -36.41 48.63
N ALA A 163 -6.06 -37.38 47.73
CA ALA A 163 -6.44 -38.76 47.98
C ALA A 163 -5.62 -39.34 49.15
N ILE A 164 -4.30 -39.09 49.18
CA ILE A 164 -3.45 -39.46 50.31
C ILE A 164 -3.95 -38.81 51.61
N GLU A 165 -4.26 -37.51 51.58
CA GLU A 165 -4.79 -36.76 52.74
C GLU A 165 -6.07 -37.40 53.30
N ARG A 166 -7.03 -37.79 52.45
CA ARG A 166 -8.27 -38.46 52.92
C ARG A 166 -8.04 -39.82 53.53
N THR A 167 -6.96 -40.51 53.15
CA THR A 167 -6.65 -41.86 53.65
C THR A 167 -5.75 -41.86 54.88
N LEU A 168 -5.22 -40.71 55.29
CA LEU A 168 -4.43 -40.60 56.51
C LEU A 168 -5.31 -40.82 57.75
N PRO A 169 -4.93 -41.71 58.69
CA PRO A 169 -5.69 -41.93 59.92
C PRO A 169 -5.79 -40.63 60.73
N ALA A 170 -6.97 -40.33 61.27
CA ALA A 170 -7.14 -39.21 62.18
C ALA A 170 -6.15 -39.33 63.34
N ARG A 171 -5.31 -38.31 63.53
CA ARG A 171 -4.36 -38.25 64.64
C ARG A 171 -5.14 -38.51 65.94
N PRO A 172 -4.79 -39.52 66.75
CA PRO A 172 -5.50 -39.75 68.00
C PRO A 172 -5.40 -38.45 68.81
N ALA A 173 -6.57 -37.89 69.15
CA ALA A 173 -6.63 -36.78 70.07
C ALA A 173 -5.83 -37.20 71.30
N SER A 174 -4.86 -36.39 71.70
CA SER A 174 -4.16 -36.55 72.96
C SER A 174 -5.21 -36.51 74.06
N GLY A 175 -5.67 -37.70 74.45
CA GLY A 175 -6.63 -37.88 75.52
C GLY A 175 -6.03 -37.25 76.76
N SER A 176 -6.72 -36.24 77.29
CA SER A 176 -6.48 -35.72 78.62
C SER A 176 -6.45 -36.90 79.59
N GLN A 177 -5.25 -37.29 80.01
CA GLN A 177 -5.04 -38.20 81.13
C GLN A 177 -5.44 -37.44 82.38
N VAL A 178 -6.74 -37.47 82.69
CA VAL A 178 -7.26 -37.22 84.02
C VAL A 178 -7.09 -38.51 84.81
N THR A 179 -6.10 -38.55 85.70
CA THR A 179 -6.07 -39.54 86.78
C THR A 179 -5.59 -38.87 88.07
N LYS A 180 -6.56 -38.78 88.99
CA LYS A 180 -6.51 -38.76 90.46
C LYS A 180 -5.15 -38.86 91.14
#